data_AF-A0A2V7HDC8-F1
#
_entry.id   AF-A0A2V7HDC8-F1
#
_cell.length_a   1.000
_cell.length_b   1.000
_cell.length_c   1.000
_cell.angle_alpha   90.00
_cell.angle_beta   90.00
_cell.angle_gamma   90.00
#
_symmetry.space_group_name_H-M   'P 1'
#
loop_
_entity.id
_entity.type
_entity.pdbx_description
1 polymer ?
#
loop_
_entity_poly.entity_id
_entity_poly.type
_entity_poly.pdbx_seq_one_letter_code
_entity_poly.pdbx_strand_id
1 'polypeptide(L)'
;MRRLAAAAVALALTAVAAPDPATAFLVEVTTSVSIENVHDEAALKDALQKTVDSVLSDAIAFRPTVVVVRQAVLIRGRLYLRLLVADQDGERTFQDLDRDGEREPEPTEVKL
;
A
#
# COMPACT_ATOMS: atom_id res chain seq x y z
N MET A 1 -0.87 -29.99 -40.85
CA MET A 1 -1.96 -29.08 -40.44
C MET A 1 -2.47 -29.33 -39.02
N ARG A 2 -2.96 -30.53 -38.67
CA ARG A 2 -3.49 -30.82 -37.31
C ARG A 2 -2.51 -30.57 -36.15
N ARG A 3 -1.23 -30.93 -36.30
CA ARG A 3 -0.21 -30.73 -35.26
C ARG A 3 0.18 -29.26 -35.05
N LEU A 4 0.17 -28.47 -36.13
CA LEU A 4 0.43 -27.03 -36.06
C LEU A 4 -0.74 -26.29 -35.40
N ALA A 5 -1.98 -26.69 -35.72
CA ALA A 5 -3.17 -26.17 -35.05
C ALA A 5 -3.18 -26.50 -33.55
N ALA A 6 -2.83 -27.73 -33.18
CA ALA A 6 -2.72 -28.13 -31.77
C ALA A 6 -1.64 -27.35 -31.01
N ALA A 7 -0.48 -27.10 -31.64
CA ALA A 7 0.59 -26.29 -31.06
C ALA A 7 0.16 -24.83 -30.87
N ALA A 8 -0.54 -24.24 -31.84
CA ALA A 8 -1.04 -22.87 -31.74
C ALA A 8 -2.09 -22.71 -30.63
N VAL A 9 -2.98 -23.69 -30.46
CA VAL A 9 -3.98 -23.70 -29.38
C VAL A 9 -3.30 -23.85 -28.02
N ALA A 10 -2.30 -24.73 -27.90
CA ALA A 10 -1.54 -24.88 -26.66
C ALA A 10 -0.81 -23.59 -26.27
N LEU A 11 -0.19 -22.90 -27.25
CA LEU A 11 0.51 -21.65 -27.02
C LEU A 11 -0.44 -20.50 -26.62
N ALA A 12 -1.63 -20.45 -27.23
CA ALA A 12 -2.68 -19.49 -26.86
C ALA A 12 -3.20 -19.75 -25.44
N LEU A 13 -3.36 -21.01 -25.04
CA LEU A 13 -3.78 -21.37 -23.67
C LEU A 13 -2.72 -21.00 -22.62
N THR A 14 -1.42 -21.11 -22.95
CA THR A 14 -0.35 -20.69 -22.03
C THR A 14 -0.25 -19.18 -21.87
N ALA A 15 -0.59 -18.40 -22.91
CA ALA A 15 -0.56 -16.94 -22.85
C ALA A 15 -1.72 -16.36 -22.00
N VAL A 16 -2.87 -17.05 -21.95
CA VAL A 16 -4.02 -16.65 -21.11
C VAL A 16 -3.83 -17.07 -19.64
N ALA A 17 -2.96 -18.06 -19.39
CA ALA A 17 -2.69 -18.58 -18.05
C ALA A 17 -1.47 -17.94 -17.36
N ALA A 18 -0.77 -17.02 -18.02
CA ALA A 18 0.25 -16.23 -17.34
C ALA A 18 -0.47 -15.36 -16.29
N PRO A 19 -0.20 -15.56 -14.98
CA PRO A 19 -0.75 -14.66 -13.98
C PRO A 19 -0.25 -13.25 -14.32
N ASP A 20 -1.18 -12.29 -14.45
CA ASP A 20 -0.81 -10.88 -14.48
C ASP A 20 0.13 -10.63 -13.29
N PRO A 21 1.29 -9.96 -13.47
CA PRO A 21 2.14 -9.64 -12.34
C PRO A 21 1.28 -8.90 -11.31
N ALA A 22 1.03 -9.56 -10.18
CA ALA A 22 0.22 -9.01 -9.11
C ALA A 22 0.89 -7.71 -8.66
N THR A 23 0.29 -6.59 -9.04
CA THR A 23 0.86 -5.27 -8.76
C THR A 23 0.61 -4.98 -7.30
N ALA A 24 1.66 -5.01 -6.49
CA ALA A 24 1.60 -4.69 -5.08
C ALA A 24 1.52 -3.17 -4.88
N PHE A 25 0.37 -2.66 -4.46
CA PHE A 25 0.21 -1.24 -4.16
C PHE A 25 0.60 -0.95 -2.72
N LEU A 26 1.70 -0.23 -2.55
CA LEU A 26 2.19 0.29 -1.27
C LEU A 26 2.42 1.79 -1.39
N VAL A 27 1.77 2.59 -0.55
CA VAL A 27 1.95 4.05 -0.55
C VAL A 27 2.14 4.59 0.87
N GLU A 28 3.01 5.58 1.01
CA GLU A 28 3.16 6.35 2.24
C GLU A 28 2.51 7.73 2.06
N VAL A 29 1.50 8.03 2.88
CA VAL A 29 0.73 9.26 2.84
C VAL A 29 1.06 10.10 4.07
N THR A 30 1.42 11.36 3.85
CA THR A 30 1.53 12.34 4.93
C THR A 30 0.30 13.25 4.95
N THR A 31 -0.39 13.31 6.07
CA THR A 31 -1.58 14.14 6.27
C THR A 31 -1.51 14.91 7.59
N SER A 32 -2.44 15.82 7.84
CA SER A 32 -2.48 16.58 9.09
C SER A 32 -3.90 16.91 9.53
N VAL A 33 -4.11 16.97 10.84
CA VAL A 33 -5.37 17.38 11.46
C VAL A 33 -5.14 18.47 12.51
N SER A 34 -5.96 19.51 12.51
CA SER A 34 -5.92 20.52 13.58
C SER A 34 -6.49 19.91 14.86
N ILE A 35 -5.82 20.14 15.98
CA ILE A 35 -6.27 19.68 17.30
C ILE A 35 -6.57 20.84 18.26
N GLU A 36 -6.60 22.07 17.77
CA GLU A 36 -6.80 23.28 18.60
C GLU A 36 -8.12 23.26 19.38
N ASN A 37 -9.16 22.62 18.85
CA ASN A 37 -10.50 22.52 19.46
C ASN A 37 -10.82 21.10 19.95
N VAL A 38 -9.80 20.26 20.13
CA VAL A 38 -9.97 18.89 20.63
C VAL A 38 -9.77 18.89 22.14
N HIS A 39 -10.84 18.63 22.88
CA HIS A 39 -10.87 18.80 24.33
C HIS A 39 -10.86 17.49 25.13
N ASP A 40 -11.05 16.35 24.45
CA ASP A 40 -11.03 15.03 25.06
C ASP A 40 -10.52 13.95 24.09
N GLU A 41 -10.23 12.77 24.63
CA GLU A 41 -9.70 11.63 23.89
C GLU A 41 -10.67 11.11 22.81
N ALA A 42 -11.97 11.15 23.08
CA ALA A 42 -12.99 10.67 22.14
C ALA A 42 -13.05 11.58 20.90
N ALA A 43 -12.98 12.89 21.11
CA ALA A 43 -12.90 13.89 20.04
C ALA A 43 -11.60 13.76 19.23
N LEU A 44 -10.47 13.45 19.88
CA LEU A 44 -9.21 13.21 19.17
C LEU A 44 -9.30 11.97 18.29
N LYS A 45 -9.84 10.88 18.84
CA LYS A 45 -10.03 9.62 18.11
C LYS A 45 -10.93 9.79 16.89
N ASP A 46 -12.05 10.52 17.06
CA ASP A 46 -12.97 10.82 15.96
C ASP A 46 -12.30 11.68 14.87
N ALA A 47 -11.56 12.72 15.26
CA ALA A 47 -10.83 13.56 14.32
C ALA A 47 -9.75 12.77 13.53
N LEU A 48 -9.02 11.90 14.21
CA LEU A 48 -8.05 11.01 13.59
C LEU A 48 -8.71 10.03 12.62
N GLN A 49 -9.79 9.39 13.04
CA GLN A 49 -10.51 8.42 12.21
C GLN A 49 -11.06 9.08 10.94
N LYS A 50 -11.70 10.25 11.05
CA LYS A 50 -12.16 11.03 9.89
C LYS A 50 -11.02 11.43 8.94
N THR A 51 -9.86 11.78 9.50
CA THR A 51 -8.68 12.14 8.69
C THR A 51 -8.15 10.94 7.92
N VAL A 52 -8.09 9.76 8.56
CA VAL A 52 -7.70 8.51 7.89
C VAL A 52 -8.75 8.14 6.84
N ASP A 53 -10.05 8.19 7.18
CA ASP A 53 -11.14 7.85 6.26
C ASP A 53 -11.12 8.73 5.00
N SER A 54 -10.88 10.04 5.14
CA SER A 54 -10.74 10.95 3.99
C SER A 54 -9.52 10.63 3.14
N VAL A 55 -8.38 10.25 3.74
CA VAL A 55 -7.23 9.76 2.96
C VAL A 55 -7.62 8.52 2.15
N LEU A 56 -8.29 7.56 2.78
CA LEU A 56 -8.67 6.31 2.12
C LEU A 56 -9.73 6.52 1.03
N SER A 57 -10.64 7.49 1.17
CA SER A 57 -11.68 7.76 0.17
C SER A 57 -11.22 8.67 -0.96
N ASP A 58 -10.36 9.65 -0.66
CA ASP A 58 -10.09 10.77 -1.57
C ASP A 58 -8.73 10.64 -2.28
N ALA A 59 -7.76 9.97 -1.65
CA ALA A 59 -6.38 9.87 -2.16
C ALA A 59 -5.99 8.46 -2.63
N ILE A 60 -6.70 7.42 -2.18
CA ILE A 60 -6.38 6.02 -2.48
C ILE A 60 -7.36 5.46 -3.52
N ALA A 61 -6.84 5.07 -4.68
CA ALA A 61 -7.64 4.53 -5.79
C ALA A 61 -7.74 2.99 -5.80
N PHE A 62 -7.19 2.32 -4.80
CA PHE A 62 -7.23 0.87 -4.63
C PHE A 62 -7.90 0.50 -3.30
N ARG A 63 -8.21 -0.79 -3.10
CA ARG A 63 -8.82 -1.25 -1.85
C ARG A 63 -7.72 -1.58 -0.83
N PRO A 64 -7.58 -0.80 0.26
CA PRO A 64 -6.58 -1.09 1.27
C PRO A 64 -6.97 -2.34 2.08
N THR A 65 -5.99 -3.18 2.38
CA THR A 65 -6.12 -4.26 3.39
C THR A 65 -5.40 -3.90 4.68
N VAL A 66 -4.39 -3.04 4.60
CA VAL A 66 -3.60 -2.57 5.74
C VAL A 66 -3.48 -1.06 5.73
N VAL A 67 -3.66 -0.47 6.91
CA VAL A 67 -3.39 0.94 7.19
C VAL A 67 -2.64 1.02 8.51
N VAL A 68 -1.42 1.57 8.48
CA VAL A 68 -0.55 1.68 9.67
C VAL A 68 -0.13 3.12 9.86
N VAL A 69 -0.31 3.66 11.06
CA VAL A 69 0.33 4.92 11.45
C VAL A 69 1.80 4.63 11.74
N ARG A 70 2.69 5.10 10.86
CA ARG A 70 4.14 4.96 11.01
C ARG A 70 4.73 6.04 11.92
N GLN A 71 4.12 7.22 11.92
CA GLN A 71 4.59 8.34 12.71
C GLN A 71 3.45 9.32 12.99
N ALA A 72 3.47 9.91 14.18
CA ALA A 72 2.59 11.00 14.56
C ALA A 72 3.41 12.09 15.26
N VAL A 73 3.31 13.34 14.81
CA VAL A 73 4.06 14.47 15.39
C VAL A 73 3.15 15.65 15.59
N LEU A 74 3.12 16.19 16.81
CA LEU A 74 2.37 17.40 17.15
C LEU A 74 3.26 18.65 16.98
N ILE A 75 2.89 19.55 16.09
CA ILE A 75 3.59 20.82 15.87
C ILE A 75 2.57 21.95 15.83
N ARG A 76 2.70 22.92 16.76
CA ARG A 76 1.88 24.14 16.81
C ARG A 76 0.37 23.87 16.70
N GLY A 77 -0.16 22.95 17.53
CA GLY A 77 -1.60 22.65 17.55
C GLY A 77 -2.11 21.80 16.38
N ARG A 78 -1.21 21.26 15.55
CA ARG A 78 -1.55 20.38 14.43
C ARG A 78 -0.82 19.06 14.53
N LEU A 79 -1.57 17.97 14.42
CA LEU A 79 -1.05 16.62 14.44
C LEU A 79 -0.78 16.17 13.01
N TYR A 80 0.48 15.90 12.69
CA TYR A 80 0.93 15.37 11.40
C TYR A 80 1.04 13.86 11.52
N LEU A 81 0.50 13.15 10.54
CA LEU A 81 0.44 11.69 10.49
C LEU A 81 1.13 11.19 9.24
N ARG A 82 1.94 10.15 9.40
CA ARG A 82 2.51 9.37 8.29
C ARG A 82 1.84 8.00 8.29
N LEU A 83 1.09 7.72 7.24
CA LEU A 83 0.29 6.51 7.08
C LEU A 83 0.93 5.65 6.01
N LEU A 84 1.16 4.37 6.31
CA LEU A 84 1.45 3.36 5.30
C LEU A 84 0.14 2.68 4.93
N VAL A 85 -0.20 2.66 3.64
CA VAL A 85 -1.41 2.06 3.12
C VAL A 85 -1.02 1.03 2.07
N ALA A 86 -1.56 -0.18 2.20
CA ALA A 86 -1.26 -1.28 1.31
C ALA A 86 -2.53 -2.00 0.87
N ASP A 87 -2.54 -2.49 -0.37
CA ASP A 87 -3.49 -3.52 -0.79
C ASP A 87 -2.97 -4.93 -0.40
N GLN A 88 -3.69 -5.98 -0.80
CA GLN A 88 -3.40 -7.33 -0.36
C GLN A 88 -1.98 -7.80 -0.77
N ASP A 89 -1.53 -7.43 -1.96
CA ASP A 89 -0.21 -7.80 -2.47
C ASP A 89 0.89 -6.86 -1.93
N GLY A 90 0.56 -5.58 -1.71
CA GLY A 90 1.39 -4.63 -0.97
C GLY A 90 1.66 -5.06 0.46
N GLU A 91 0.66 -5.60 1.15
CA GLU A 91 0.78 -6.13 2.51
C GLU A 91 1.75 -7.31 2.56
N ARG A 92 1.64 -8.25 1.61
CA ARG A 92 2.58 -9.38 1.51
C ARG A 92 4.00 -8.89 1.26
N THR A 93 4.16 -7.96 0.31
CA THR A 93 5.46 -7.34 0.00
C THR A 93 6.07 -6.68 1.25
N PHE A 94 5.27 -5.93 2.01
CA PHE A 94 5.75 -5.27 3.22
C PHE A 94 6.20 -6.28 4.29
N GLN A 95 5.44 -7.37 4.49
CA GLN A 95 5.81 -8.44 5.42
C GLN A 95 7.08 -9.19 4.97
N ASP A 96 7.25 -9.40 3.67
CA ASP A 96 8.44 -10.05 3.12
C ASP A 96 9.67 -9.17 3.27
N LEU A 97 9.55 -7.84 3.05
CA LEU A 97 10.63 -6.88 3.30
C LEU A 97 11.03 -6.81 4.78
N ASP A 98 10.07 -6.84 5.70
CA ASP A 98 10.37 -6.87 7.14
C ASP A 98 11.09 -8.17 7.55
N ARG A 99 10.80 -9.29 6.86
CA ARG A 99 11.50 -10.57 7.06
C ARG A 99 12.89 -10.60 6.42
N ASP A 100 13.02 -10.02 5.24
CA ASP A 100 14.29 -9.96 4.48
C ASP A 100 15.22 -8.86 4.97
N GLY A 101 14.74 -7.89 5.76
CA GLY A 101 15.58 -6.89 6.45
C GLY A 101 16.56 -7.50 7.47
N GLU A 102 16.43 -8.80 7.78
CA GLU A 102 17.43 -9.60 8.50
C GLU A 102 18.59 -10.07 7.60
N ARG A 103 18.48 -9.91 6.27
CA ARG A 103 19.55 -10.15 5.29
C ARG A 103 20.05 -8.82 4.70
N GLU A 104 21.36 -8.72 4.56
CA GLU A 104 22.02 -7.55 3.97
C GLU A 104 21.55 -7.37 2.50
N PRO A 105 21.09 -6.17 2.09
CA PRO A 105 20.53 -5.96 0.76
C PRO A 105 21.62 -6.08 -0.31
N GLU A 106 21.45 -7.00 -1.27
CA GLU A 106 22.33 -7.08 -2.44
C GLU A 106 22.11 -5.84 -3.34
N PRO A 107 23.18 -5.15 -3.75
CA PRO A 107 23.07 -3.96 -4.57
C PRO A 107 22.46 -4.31 -5.93
N THR A 108 21.24 -3.81 -6.18
CA THR A 108 20.56 -3.95 -7.46
C THR A 108 20.86 -2.73 -8.33
N GLU A 109 21.68 -2.89 -9.37
CA GLU A 109 21.85 -1.85 -10.40
C GLU A 109 20.56 -1.74 -11.23
N VAL A 110 19.80 -0.67 -11.04
CA VAL A 110 18.68 -0.33 -11.91
C VAL A 110 19.22 0.45 -13.11
N LYS A 111 19.25 -0.17 -14.29
CA LYS A 111 19.46 0.54 -15.56
C LYS A 111 18.12 1.05 -16.06
N LEU A 112 18.00 2.39 -16.11
CA LEU A 112 16.89 3.12 -16.73
C LEU A 112 17.05 3.20 -18.25
#